data_AF-A0A9X9LMQ1-F1
#
_entry.id   AF-A0A9X9LMQ1-F1
#
_cell.length_a   1.000
_cell.length_b   1.000
_cell.length_c   1.000
_cell.angle_alpha   90.00
_cell.angle_beta   90.00
_cell.angle_gamma   90.00
#
_symmetry.space_group_name_H-M   'P 1'
#
loop_
_entity.id
_entity.type
_entity.pdbx_description
1 polymer ?
#
loop_
_entity_poly.entity_id
_entity_poly.type
_entity_poly.pdbx_seq_one_letter_code
_entity_poly.pdbx_strand_id
1 'polypeptide(L)' 'MMEYGTTMVSYQPLGDKVNFFRMVISNPAATHQDIDFLIEEIERLGQDL' A
#
# COMPACT_ATOMS: atom_id res chain seq x y z
N MET A 1 -7.92 -0.30 -3.75
CA MET A 1 -7.47 0.80 -2.88
C MET A 1 -8.17 2.10 -3.24
N MET A 2 -7.82 2.74 -4.36
CA MET A 2 -8.41 4.05 -4.74
C MET A 2 -9.93 4.01 -4.94
N GLU A 3 -10.43 3.08 -5.76
CA GLU A 3 -11.88 2.93 -6.02
C GLU A 3 -12.68 2.53 -4.77
N TYR A 4 -12.06 1.74 -3.88
CA TYR A 4 -12.69 1.30 -2.63
C TYR A 4 -12.55 2.34 -1.50
N GLY A 5 -11.71 3.36 -1.65
CA GLY A 5 -11.44 4.37 -0.63
C GLY A 5 -10.83 3.84 0.67
N THR A 6 -10.29 2.62 0.68
CA THR A 6 -9.86 1.90 1.89
C THR A 6 -8.51 2.37 2.41
N THR A 7 -7.55 2.60 1.53
CA THR A 7 -6.21 3.12 1.86
C THR A 7 -5.53 3.69 0.61
N MET A 8 -4.43 4.42 0.79
CA MET A 8 -3.64 5.02 -0.29
C MET A 8 -2.15 4.81 -0.04
N VAL A 9 -1.46 4.18 -1.00
CA VAL A 9 0.00 4.03 -1.01
C VAL A 9 0.53 4.35 -2.40
N SER A 10 1.67 5.05 -2.48
CA SER A 10 2.30 5.40 -3.76
C SER A 10 2.97 4.18 -4.38
N TYR A 11 3.04 4.13 -5.70
CA TYR A 11 3.91 3.22 -6.45
C TYR A 11 4.68 3.99 -7.53
N GLN A 12 5.93 3.61 -7.78
CA GLN A 12 6.74 4.20 -8.85
C GLN A 12 7.92 3.28 -9.23
N PRO A 13 8.50 3.41 -10.42
CA PRO A 13 9.75 2.71 -10.78
C PRO A 13 10.98 3.42 -10.19
N LEU A 14 12.14 2.76 -10.20
CA LEU A 14 13.40 3.38 -9.76
C LEU A 14 14.59 2.82 -10.54
N GLY A 15 15.15 3.63 -11.45
CA GLY A 15 16.27 3.21 -12.29
C GLY A 15 15.90 2.02 -13.15
N ASP A 16 16.56 0.89 -12.91
CA ASP A 16 16.32 -0.40 -13.57
C ASP A 16 15.18 -1.22 -12.94
N LYS A 17 14.56 -0.75 -11.86
CA LYS A 17 13.48 -1.46 -11.15
C LYS A 17 12.13 -1.07 -11.69
N VAL A 18 11.31 -2.09 -11.95
CA VAL A 18 9.88 -1.97 -12.29
C VAL A 18 9.09 -1.28 -11.18
N ASN A 19 7.81 -1.01 -11.40
CA ASN A 19 6.95 -0.40 -10.38
C ASN A 19 6.94 -1.22 -9.08
N PHE A 20 7.10 -0.53 -7.95
CA PHE A 20 6.95 -1.09 -6.61
C PHE A 20 6.22 -0.10 -5.70
N PHE A 21 5.59 -0.61 -4.64
CA PHE A 21 4.96 0.21 -3.62
C PHE A 21 6.00 0.91 -2.73
N ARG A 22 5.78 2.20 -2.45
CA ARG A 22 6.60 2.99 -1.53
C ARG A 22 5.77 3.41 -0.33
N MET A 23 5.91 2.64 0.74
CA MET A 23 5.29 2.93 2.02
C MET A 23 6.11 3.97 2.80
N VAL A 24 5.42 4.99 3.36
CA VAL A 24 6.02 6.01 4.23
C VAL A 24 5.11 6.20 5.43
N ILE A 25 5.66 6.12 6.64
CA ILE A 25 4.93 6.31 7.89
C ILE A 25 5.43 7.61 8.53
N SER A 26 4.59 8.65 8.48
CA SER A 26 4.83 9.93 9.13
C SER A 26 3.67 10.38 10.02
N ASN A 27 2.50 9.74 9.88
CA ASN A 27 1.32 10.01 10.67
C ASN A 27 1.45 9.32 12.04
N PRO A 28 1.54 10.06 13.17
CA PRO A 28 1.61 9.45 14.50
C PRO A 28 0.33 8.73 14.91
N ALA A 29 -0.80 8.95 14.21
CA ALA A 29 -2.03 8.20 14.42
C ALA A 29 -2.00 6.81 13.76
N ALA A 30 -1.02 6.51 12.91
CA ALA A 30 -0.88 5.19 12.32
C ALA A 30 -0.45 4.17 13.38
N THR A 31 -1.22 3.10 13.49
CA THR A 31 -0.99 2.00 14.42
C THR A 31 -0.44 0.77 13.70
N HIS A 32 -0.02 -0.24 14.45
CA HIS A 32 0.36 -1.53 13.88
C HIS A 32 -0.79 -2.17 13.08
N GLN A 33 -2.02 -2.06 13.58
CA GLN A 33 -3.20 -2.63 12.93
C GLN A 33 -3.46 -1.99 11.55
N ASP A 34 -3.15 -0.70 11.39
CA ASP A 34 -3.27 -0.03 10.09
C ASP A 34 -2.24 -0.56 9.07
N ILE A 35 -1.06 -0.97 9.55
CA ILE A 35 -0.02 -1.58 8.71
C ILE A 35 -0.44 -3.00 8.32
N ASP A 36 -0.95 -3.79 9.27
CA ASP A 36 -1.46 -5.14 9.00
C ASP A 36 -2.58 -5.08 7.96
N PHE A 37 -3.54 -4.16 8.14
CA PHE A 37 -4.62 -3.92 7.18
C PHE A 37 -4.10 -3.54 5.78
N LEU A 38 -3.07 -2.69 5.70
CA LEU A 38 -2.50 -2.29 4.41
C LEU A 38 -1.92 -3.48 3.65
N ILE A 39 -1.25 -4.41 4.33
CA ILE A 39 -0.72 -5.62 3.69
C ILE A 39 -1.84 -6.55 3.25
N GLU A 40 -2.83 -6.81 4.11
CA GLU A 40 -4.01 -7.62 3.78
C GLU A 40 -4.78 -7.05 2.60
N GLU A 41 -4.93 -5.73 2.53
CA GLU A 41 -5.65 -5.06 1.44
C GLU A 41 -4.88 -5.12 0.12
N ILE A 42 -3.54 -5.03 0.13
CA ILE A 42 -2.70 -5.28 -1.07
C ILE A 42 -2.91 -6.72 -1.54
N GLU A 43 -2.81 -7.69 -0.64
CA GLU A 43 -2.95 -9.12 -0.98
C GLU A 43 -4.34 -9.41 -1.55
N ARG A 44 -5.40 -8.98 -0.85
CA ARG A 44 -6.80 -9.18 -1.26
C ARG A 44 -7.06 -8.61 -2.66
N LEU A 45 -6.55 -7.43 -2.97
CA LEU A 45 -6.71 -6.80 -4.28
C LEU A 45 -5.81 -7.44 -5.35
N GLY A 46 -4.69 -8.05 -4.95
CA GLY A 46 -3.76 -8.73 -5.83
C GLY A 46 -4.17 -10.16 -6.20
N GLN A 47 -5.14 -10.76 -5.51
CA GLN A 47 -5.58 -12.14 -5.78
C GLN A 47 -6.28 -12.32 -7.13
N ASP A 48 -6.82 -11.26 -7.71
CA ASP A 48 -7.62 -11.28 -8.95
C ASP A 48 -6.99 -10.42 -10.07
N LEU A 49 -5.65 -10.30 -10.07
CA LEU A 49 -4.84 -9.60 -11.07
C LEU A 49 -3.94 -10.58 -11.83
#